data_AF-A0A9D8B3I4-F1
#
_entry.id   AF-A0A9D8B3I4-F1
#
_cell.length_a   1.000
_cell.length_b   1.000
_cell.length_c   1.000
_cell.angle_alpha   90.00
_cell.angle_beta   90.00
_cell.angle_gamma   90.00
#
_symmetry.space_group_name_H-M   'P 1'
#
loop_
_entity.id
_entity.type
_entity.pdbx_description
1 polymer ?
#
loop_
_entity_poly.entity_id
_entity_poly.type
_entity_poly.pdbx_seq_one_letter_code
_entity_poly.pdbx_strand_id
1 'polypeptide(L)'
;MRRPKRGEATLRYSEILRLIGQYIERANLCEIRVVETDEGLILQGVVMRGEREGERDTYQLTPEDISALLEDAYAMRGKRI
;
A
#
# COMPACT_ATOMS: atom_id res chain seq x y z
N MET A 1 2.52 -14.52 0.15
CA MET A 1 1.24 -14.30 -0.57
C MET A 1 1.33 -14.66 -2.05
N ARG A 2 0.19 -14.89 -2.72
CA ARG A 2 0.15 -14.88 -4.20
C ARG A 2 0.37 -13.46 -4.70
N ARG A 3 1.38 -13.24 -5.56
CA ARG A 3 1.66 -11.91 -6.08
C ARG A 3 0.50 -11.41 -6.98
N PRO A 4 0.08 -10.14 -6.82
CA PRO A 4 -0.94 -9.55 -7.68
C PRO A 4 -0.47 -9.48 -9.13
N LYS A 5 -1.44 -9.45 -10.05
CA LYS A 5 -1.19 -9.37 -11.48
C LYS A 5 -1.69 -8.04 -12.03
N ARG A 6 -0.97 -7.50 -13.01
CA ARG A 6 -1.39 -6.40 -13.88
C ARG A 6 -1.56 -6.95 -15.29
N GLY A 7 -2.81 -7.19 -15.69
CA GLY A 7 -3.10 -8.00 -16.88
C GLY A 7 -2.49 -9.40 -16.75
N GLU A 8 -1.63 -9.78 -17.70
CA GLU A 8 -0.93 -11.06 -17.67
C GLU A 8 0.36 -11.05 -16.83
N ALA A 9 0.90 -9.86 -16.53
CA ALA A 9 2.18 -9.72 -15.85
C ALA A 9 2.03 -9.79 -14.32
N THR A 10 2.91 -10.56 -13.67
CA THR A 10 2.99 -10.58 -12.19
C THR A 10 3.74 -9.35 -11.70
N LEU A 11 3.21 -8.66 -10.69
CA LEU A 11 3.88 -7.50 -10.11
C LEU A 11 5.18 -7.89 -9.41
N ARG A 12 6.21 -7.07 -9.61
CA ARG A 12 7.47 -7.20 -8.87
C ARG A 12 7.30 -6.63 -7.47
N TYR A 13 8.04 -7.17 -6.50
CA TYR A 13 8.06 -6.63 -5.15
C TYR A 13 8.41 -5.14 -5.10
N SER A 14 9.31 -4.67 -5.96
CA SER A 14 9.64 -3.24 -6.03
C SER A 14 8.46 -2.36 -6.46
N GLU A 15 7.57 -2.86 -7.31
CA GLU A 15 6.35 -2.15 -7.70
C GLU A 15 5.35 -2.12 -6.55
N ILE A 16 5.19 -3.24 -5.84
CA ILE A 16 4.33 -3.36 -4.67
C ILE A 16 4.81 -2.42 -3.54
N LEU A 17 6.10 -2.45 -3.21
CA LEU A 17 6.67 -1.58 -2.18
C LEU A 17 6.60 -0.09 -2.55
N ARG A 18 6.73 0.26 -3.84
CA ARG A 18 6.56 1.65 -4.30
C ARG A 18 5.11 2.11 -4.18
N LEU A 19 4.15 1.22 -4.36
CA LEU A 19 2.73 1.51 -4.13
C LEU A 19 2.44 1.71 -2.63
N ILE A 20 2.95 0.82 -1.79
CA ILE A 20 2.85 0.93 -0.32
C ILE A 20 3.48 2.23 0.18
N GLY A 21 4.64 2.62 -0.35
CA GLY A 21 5.27 3.90 -0.01
C GLY A 21 4.37 5.11 -0.30
N GLN A 22 3.68 5.11 -1.45
CA GLN A 22 2.71 6.17 -1.76
C GLN A 22 1.51 6.16 -0.81
N TYR A 23 1.05 4.97 -0.41
CA TYR A 23 -0.05 4.85 0.55
C TYR A 23 0.35 5.38 1.93
N ILE A 24 1.54 5.00 2.43
CA ILE A 24 2.11 5.48 3.70
C ILE A 24 2.18 7.01 3.73
N GLU A 25 2.66 7.62 2.64
CA GLU A 25 2.77 9.08 2.53
C GLU A 25 1.40 9.76 2.61
N ARG A 26 0.39 9.23 1.89
CA ARG A 26 -0.97 9.77 1.92
C ARG A 26 -1.65 9.60 3.27
N ALA A 27 -1.37 8.47 3.94
CA ALA A 27 -1.90 8.17 5.26
C ALA A 27 -1.16 8.89 6.40
N ASN A 28 -0.10 9.65 6.10
CA ASN A 28 0.77 10.31 7.09
C ASN A 28 1.27 9.35 8.18
N LEU A 29 1.73 8.16 7.78
CA LEU A 29 2.21 7.14 8.72
C LEU A 29 3.74 7.19 8.86
N CYS A 30 4.24 6.91 10.07
CA CYS A 30 5.65 6.65 10.37
C CYS A 30 5.83 5.31 11.10
N GLU A 31 7.08 4.99 11.49
CA GLU A 31 7.40 3.75 12.24
C GLU A 31 6.82 2.49 11.59
N ILE A 32 7.06 2.39 10.29
CA ILE A 32 6.39 1.42 9.43
C ILE A 32 6.91 0.01 9.65
N ARG A 33 5.98 -0.93 9.76
CA ARG A 33 6.24 -2.37 9.67
C ARG A 33 5.42 -2.94 8.51
N VAL A 34 6.08 -3.69 7.64
CA VAL A 34 5.44 -4.47 6.58
C VAL A 34 5.74 -5.94 6.83
N VAL A 35 4.70 -6.76 6.95
CA VAL A 35 4.81 -8.21 7.11
C VAL A 35 4.12 -8.89 5.96
N GLU A 36 4.82 -9.77 5.27
CA GLU A 36 4.19 -10.64 4.29
C GLU A 36 3.59 -11.87 4.96
N THR A 37 2.37 -12.20 4.56
CA THR A 37 1.62 -13.40 4.99
C THR A 37 1.19 -14.19 3.75
N ASP A 38 0.55 -15.34 3.94
CA ASP A 38 -0.01 -16.08 2.82
C ASP A 38 -1.22 -15.38 2.18
N GLU A 39 -1.96 -14.61 2.97
CA GLU A 39 -3.18 -13.90 2.56
C GLU A 39 -2.92 -12.52 1.95
N GLY A 40 -1.73 -11.95 2.13
CA GLY A 40 -1.43 -10.59 1.67
C GLY A 40 -0.29 -9.95 2.44
N LEU A 41 -0.34 -8.62 2.57
CA LEU A 41 0.59 -7.82 3.36
C LEU A 41 -0.12 -7.20 4.56
N ILE A 42 0.51 -7.24 5.71
CA ILE A 42 0.10 -6.45 6.88
C ILE A 42 0.99 -5.21 6.91
N LEU A 43 0.36 -4.04 6.83
CA LEU A 43 1.00 -2.73 6.99
C LEU A 43 0.63 -2.16 8.36
N GLN A 44 1.62 -1.86 9.18
CA GLN A 44 1.43 -1.16 10.45
C GLN A 44 2.23 0.13 10.44
N GLY A 45 1.68 1.17 11.05
CA GLY A 45 2.35 2.45 11.22
C GLY A 45 1.73 3.29 12.34
N VAL A 46 2.44 4.34 12.74
CA VAL A 46 1.95 5.33 13.70
C VAL A 46 1.50 6.57 12.93
N VAL A 47 0.32 7.09 13.26
CA VAL A 47 -0.23 8.30 12.61
C VAL A 47 0.55 9.53 13.08
N MET A 48 1.07 10.30 12.13
CA MET A 48 1.93 11.46 12.42
C MET A 48 1.19 12.78 12.60
N ARG A 49 -0.05 12.90 12.10
CA ARG A 49 -0.78 14.16 12.06
C ARG A 49 -2.29 13.94 12.18
N GLY A 50 -2.96 14.87 12.84
CA GLY A 50 -4.43 14.90 12.96
C GLY A 50 -4.91 14.42 14.32
N GLU A 51 -6.22 14.19 14.46
CA GLU A 51 -6.85 13.85 15.75
C GLU A 51 -6.37 12.51 16.33
N ARG A 52 -5.88 11.61 15.46
CA ARG A 52 -5.37 10.28 15.82
C ARG A 52 -3.85 10.22 15.94
N GLU A 53 -3.17 11.37 16.03
CA GLU A 53 -1.71 11.43 16.14
C GLU A 53 -1.19 10.56 17.29
N GLY A 54 -0.18 9.75 17.01
CA GLY A 54 0.39 8.79 17.96
C GLY A 54 -0.35 7.45 18.04
N GLU A 55 -1.54 7.32 17.44
CA GLU A 55 -2.22 6.02 17.35
C GLU A 55 -1.54 5.10 16.34
N ARG A 56 -1.60 3.79 16.62
CA ARG A 56 -1.09 2.76 15.71
C ARG A 56 -2.23 2.21 14.87
N ASP A 57 -2.07 2.33 13.55
CA ASP A 57 -2.96 1.74 12.56
C ASP A 57 -2.38 0.44 12.00
N THR A 58 -3.27 -0.52 11.73
CA THR A 58 -2.96 -1.81 11.10
C THR A 58 -3.90 -2.03 9.92
N TYR A 59 -3.33 -2.27 8.75
CA TYR A 59 -4.05 -2.57 7.52
C TYR A 59 -3.66 -3.95 7.03
N GLN A 60 -4.65 -4.75 6.65
CA GLN A 60 -4.44 -5.97 5.86
C GLN A 60 -4.71 -5.62 4.40
N LEU A 61 -3.68 -5.78 3.56
CA LEU A 61 -3.71 -5.54 2.13
C LEU A 61 -3.70 -6.88 1.41
N THR A 62 -4.85 -7.30 0.91
CA THR A 62 -4.98 -8.49 0.07
C THR A 62 -4.37 -8.24 -1.32
N PRO A 63 -4.08 -9.30 -2.11
CA PRO A 63 -3.67 -9.13 -3.51
C PRO A 63 -4.65 -8.29 -4.34
N GLU A 64 -5.94 -8.39 -4.04
CA GLU A 64 -7.02 -7.62 -4.66
C GLU A 64 -6.92 -6.14 -4.28
N ASP A 65 -6.68 -5.82 -3.00
CA ASP A 65 -6.48 -4.44 -2.54
C ASP A 65 -5.24 -3.82 -3.19
N ILE A 66 -4.15 -4.57 -3.31
CA ILE A 66 -2.93 -4.10 -3.97
C ILE A 66 -3.18 -3.83 -5.45
N SER A 67 -4.01 -4.65 -6.10
CA SER A 67 -4.41 -4.44 -7.50
C SER A 67 -5.28 -3.18 -7.64
N ALA A 68 -6.23 -2.96 -6.75
CA ALA A 68 -7.08 -1.77 -6.74
C ALA A 68 -6.26 -0.48 -6.50
N LEU A 69 -5.40 -0.48 -5.47
CA LEU A 69 -4.49 0.63 -5.17
C LEU A 69 -3.59 0.97 -6.37
N LEU A 70 -3.18 -0.03 -7.14
CA LEU A 70 -2.35 0.17 -8.33
C LEU A 70 -3.12 0.91 -9.42
N GLU A 71 -4.35 0.48 -9.72
CA GLU A 71 -5.22 1.14 -10.71
C GLU A 71 -5.48 2.60 -10.31
N ASP A 72 -5.78 2.86 -9.03
CA ASP A 72 -5.96 4.22 -8.51
C ASP A 72 -4.70 5.08 -8.68
N ALA A 73 -3.52 4.52 -8.36
CA ALA A 73 -2.25 5.22 -8.53
C ALA A 73 -1.96 5.57 -10.00
N TYR A 74 -2.37 4.73 -10.95
CA TYR A 74 -2.25 5.01 -12.38
C TYR A 74 -3.25 6.06 -12.86
N ALA A 75 -4.52 5.97 -12.43
CA ALA A 75 -5.54 6.96 -12.74
C ALA A 75 -5.11 8.37 -12.29
N MET A 76 -4.47 8.47 -11.12
CA MET A 76 -3.93 9.73 -10.61
C MET A 76 -2.70 10.22 -11.39
N ARG A 77 -1.86 9.32 -11.91
CA ARG A 77 -0.69 9.70 -12.72
C ARG A 77 -1.12 10.23 -14.11
N GLY A 78 -2.18 9.67 -14.69
CA GLY A 78 -2.76 10.16 -15.95
C GLY A 78 -3.39 11.56 -15.85
N LYS A 79 -3.60 12.07 -14.62
CA LYS A 79 -4.20 13.38 -14.36
C LYS A 79 -3.18 14.51 -14.11
N ARG A 80 -1.87 14.21 -14.10
CA ARG A 80 -0.81 15.24 -14.15
C ARG A 80 -0.59 15.63 -15.62
N ILE A 81 -1.41 16.56 -16.10
CA ILE A 81 -1.19 17.34 -17.33
C ILE A 81 -1.27 18.82 -16.95
#